data_AF-X1FYU0-F1
#
_entry.id   AF-X1FYU0-F1
#
_cell.length_a   1.000
_cell.length_b   1.000
_cell.length_c   1.000
_cell.angle_alpha   90.00
_cell.angle_beta   90.00
_cell.angle_gamma   90.00
#
_symmetry.space_group_name_H-M   'P 1'
#
loop_
_entity.id
_entity.type
_entity.pdbx_description
1 polymer ?
#
loop_
_entity_poly.entity_id
_entity_poly.type
_entity_poly.pdbx_seq_one_letter_code
_entity_poly.pdbx_strand_id
1 'polypeptide(L)'
;PYDLKEKDNLVKLYTYISRNRQGITNQFKLKDKGIERAGAIESNINKVIASRFKKRGMSWSKPGALALLKIKETILNGEWDKWWETERERNIKVDKYKPPLPASCFKKEAEISPLIEVTIPAFIGPDQDKPWVGVLRKLTEVGYY
;
A
#
# COMPACT_ATOMS: atom_id res chain seq x y z
N PRO A 1 -14.64 -12.21 -40.58
CA PRO A 1 -13.56 -12.91 -39.83
C PRO A 1 -13.14 -12.08 -38.61
N TYR A 2 -13.67 -12.42 -37.44
CA TYR A 2 -13.22 -11.82 -36.18
C TYR A 2 -11.73 -12.13 -35.99
N ASP A 3 -10.90 -11.12 -35.75
CA ASP A 3 -9.45 -11.27 -35.67
C ASP A 3 -9.11 -12.23 -34.52
N LEU A 4 -8.47 -13.36 -34.82
CA LEU A 4 -8.09 -14.38 -33.82
C LEU A 4 -7.31 -13.76 -32.65
N LYS A 5 -6.60 -12.66 -32.93
CA LYS A 5 -5.87 -11.86 -31.94
C LYS A 5 -6.77 -11.17 -30.92
N GLU A 6 -7.96 -10.68 -31.32
CA GLU A 6 -8.92 -10.06 -30.40
C GLU A 6 -9.50 -11.10 -29.44
N LYS A 7 -9.78 -12.31 -29.93
CA LYS A 7 -10.23 -13.43 -29.08
C LYS A 7 -9.16 -13.82 -28.05
N ASP A 8 -7.90 -13.92 -28.46
CA ASP A 8 -6.79 -14.21 -27.54
C ASP A 8 -6.61 -13.11 -26.47
N ASN A 9 -6.71 -11.84 -26.88
CA ASN A 9 -6.67 -10.70 -25.95
C ASN A 9 -7.83 -10.73 -24.94
N LEU A 10 -9.04 -11.07 -25.39
CA LEU A 10 -10.21 -11.23 -24.51
C LEU A 10 -10.02 -12.37 -23.51
N VAL A 11 -9.49 -13.51 -23.96
CA VAL A 11 -9.19 -14.65 -23.07
C VAL A 11 -8.14 -14.26 -22.02
N LYS A 12 -7.09 -13.54 -22.42
CA LYS A 12 -6.07 -13.02 -21.51
C LYS A 12 -6.66 -12.04 -20.48
N LEU A 13 -7.50 -11.10 -20.94
CA LEU A 13 -8.17 -10.14 -20.07
C LEU A 13 -9.08 -10.85 -19.07
N TYR A 14 -9.94 -11.76 -19.53
CA TYR A 14 -10.83 -12.54 -18.68
C TYR A 14 -10.05 -13.35 -17.63
N THR A 15 -8.97 -14.01 -18.07
CA THR A 15 -8.11 -14.79 -17.18
C THR A 15 -7.45 -13.91 -16.12
N TYR A 16 -6.98 -12.73 -16.50
CA TYR A 16 -6.39 -11.77 -15.56
C TYR A 16 -7.41 -11.28 -14.54
N ILE A 17 -8.59 -10.82 -14.99
CA ILE A 17 -9.65 -10.33 -14.10
C ILE A 17 -10.09 -11.44 -13.15
N SER A 18 -10.32 -12.65 -13.66
CA SER A 18 -10.73 -13.80 -12.85
C SER A 18 -9.71 -14.14 -11.76
N ARG A 19 -8.41 -14.21 -12.11
CA ARG A 19 -7.34 -14.55 -11.16
C ARG A 19 -7.09 -13.49 -10.09
N ASN A 20 -7.32 -12.21 -10.42
CA ASN A 20 -7.04 -11.06 -9.56
C ASN A 20 -8.31 -10.43 -8.96
N ARG A 21 -9.49 -11.05 -9.15
CA ARG A 21 -10.80 -10.51 -8.74
C ARG A 21 -10.85 -10.07 -7.28
N GLN A 22 -10.21 -10.81 -6.38
CA GLN A 22 -10.13 -10.48 -4.94
C GLN A 22 -9.33 -9.19 -4.66
N GLY A 23 -8.32 -8.87 -5.47
CA GLY A 23 -7.52 -7.65 -5.34
C GLY A 23 -8.06 -6.45 -6.14
N ILE A 24 -9.00 -6.67 -7.05
CA ILE A 24 -9.69 -5.60 -7.78
C ILE A 24 -10.82 -5.08 -6.88
N THR A 25 -10.49 -4.13 -6.02
CA THR A 25 -11.47 -3.49 -5.13
C THR A 25 -12.52 -2.74 -5.96
N ASN A 26 -13.80 -2.87 -5.58
CA ASN A 26 -14.87 -2.15 -6.24
C ASN A 26 -14.74 -0.64 -5.93
N GLN A 27 -14.20 0.13 -6.87
CA GLN A 27 -13.93 1.57 -6.73
C GLN A 27 -15.20 2.36 -6.36
N PHE A 28 -16.38 1.85 -6.70
CA PHE A 28 -17.66 2.43 -6.29
C PHE A 28 -17.84 2.48 -4.76
N LYS A 29 -17.32 1.49 -4.03
CA LYS A 29 -17.34 1.45 -2.54
C LYS A 29 -16.27 2.35 -1.90
N LEU A 30 -15.38 2.94 -2.70
CA LEU A 30 -14.26 3.77 -2.25
C LEU A 30 -14.50 5.28 -2.45
N LYS A 31 -15.66 5.66 -3.02
CA LYS A 31 -16.05 7.06 -3.21
C LYS A 31 -16.03 7.86 -1.91
N ASP A 32 -16.53 7.25 -0.82
CA ASP A 32 -16.55 7.87 0.51
C ASP A 32 -15.17 8.00 1.17
N LYS A 33 -14.12 7.38 0.61
CA LYS A 33 -12.77 7.39 1.20
C LYS A 33 -11.78 8.34 0.50
N GLY A 34 -12.23 9.12 -0.49
CA GLY A 34 -11.36 10.03 -1.24
C GLY A 34 -10.32 9.32 -2.15
N ILE A 35 -10.48 8.00 -2.36
CA ILE A 35 -9.56 7.14 -3.14
C ILE A 35 -9.95 7.13 -4.64
N GLU A 36 -10.86 8.02 -5.07
CA GLU A 36 -11.40 8.08 -6.43
C GLU A 36 -10.36 8.36 -7.54
N ARG A 37 -9.09 8.60 -7.19
CA ARG A 37 -8.11 9.23 -8.10
C ARG A 37 -6.88 8.39 -8.41
N ALA A 38 -7.06 7.08 -8.66
CA ALA A 38 -5.97 6.24 -9.16
C ALA A 38 -5.34 6.80 -10.46
N GLY A 39 -6.13 7.41 -11.34
CA GLY A 39 -5.63 8.08 -12.55
C GLY A 39 -4.71 9.29 -12.28
N ALA A 40 -4.90 9.99 -11.15
CA ALA A 40 -4.00 11.08 -10.76
C ALA A 40 -2.63 10.56 -10.29
N ILE A 41 -2.60 9.37 -9.67
CA ILE A 41 -1.36 8.73 -9.21
C ILE A 41 -0.44 8.45 -10.40
N GLU A 42 -0.96 7.83 -11.47
CA GLU A 42 -0.16 7.53 -12.66
C GLU A 42 0.37 8.81 -13.33
N SER A 43 -0.47 9.84 -13.48
CA SER A 43 -0.05 11.12 -14.04
C SER A 43 1.06 11.78 -13.21
N ASN A 44 0.93 11.76 -11.88
CA ASN A 44 1.94 12.29 -10.97
C ASN A 44 3.25 11.50 -11.04
N ILE A 45 3.19 10.16 -11.02
CA ILE A 45 4.38 9.30 -11.18
C ILE A 45 5.06 9.59 -12.52
N ASN A 46 4.29 9.75 -13.59
CA ASN A 46 4.86 10.05 -14.91
C ASN A 46 5.57 11.42 -14.94
N LYS A 47 4.97 12.46 -14.35
CA LYS A 47 5.56 13.80 -14.26
C LYS A 47 6.84 13.81 -13.42
N VAL A 48 6.78 13.16 -12.25
CA VAL A 48 7.81 13.26 -11.22
C VAL A 48 8.97 12.30 -11.47
N ILE A 49 8.66 11.06 -11.85
CA ILE A 49 9.63 9.97 -12.01
C ILE A 49 9.86 9.71 -13.49
N ALA A 50 8.84 9.31 -14.27
CA ALA A 50 9.06 8.79 -15.63
C ALA A 50 9.75 9.80 -16.57
N SER A 51 9.49 11.09 -16.41
CA SER A 51 10.14 12.17 -17.17
C SER A 51 11.67 12.18 -17.06
N ARG A 52 12.24 11.64 -15.97
CA ARG A 52 13.69 11.53 -15.72
C ARG A 52 14.27 10.17 -16.12
N PHE A 53 13.43 9.17 -16.34
CA PHE A 53 13.86 7.80 -16.63
C PHE A 53 13.60 7.35 -18.07
N LYS A 54 12.58 7.89 -18.74
CA LYS A 54 12.04 7.34 -20.00
C LYS A 54 12.24 8.21 -21.25
N LYS A 55 13.09 9.25 -21.22
CA LYS A 55 13.37 10.07 -22.43
C LYS A 55 14.49 9.47 -23.28
N ARG A 56 14.54 9.85 -24.56
CA ARG A 56 15.57 9.41 -25.52
C ARG A 56 16.97 9.70 -24.97
N GLY A 57 17.86 8.70 -25.01
CA GLY A 57 19.23 8.82 -24.50
C GLY A 57 19.38 8.60 -22.98
N MET A 58 18.28 8.39 -22.24
CA MET A 58 18.35 8.03 -20.83
C MET A 58 18.49 6.52 -20.69
N SER A 59 19.65 6.07 -20.21
CA SER A 59 19.87 4.68 -19.81
C SER A 59 20.53 4.69 -18.44
N TRP A 60 19.98 3.89 -17.53
CA TRP A 60 20.45 3.84 -16.15
C TRP A 60 20.72 2.38 -15.80
N SER A 61 21.84 2.13 -15.15
CA SER A 61 22.06 0.85 -14.48
C SER A 61 21.04 0.68 -13.36
N LYS A 62 20.67 -0.55 -12.99
CA LYS A 62 19.77 -0.81 -11.85
C LYS A 62 20.17 -0.04 -10.57
N PRO A 63 21.45 -0.04 -10.14
CA PRO A 63 21.84 0.74 -8.96
C PRO A 63 21.72 2.25 -9.17
N GLY A 64 22.09 2.77 -10.36
CA GLY A 64 21.97 4.20 -10.67
C GLY A 64 20.51 4.67 -10.71
N ALA A 65 19.63 3.84 -11.24
CA ALA A 65 18.18 4.08 -11.25
C ALA A 65 17.61 4.18 -9.82
N LEU A 66 18.04 3.28 -8.93
CA LEU A 66 17.60 3.25 -7.54
C LEU A 66 18.11 4.47 -6.75
N ALA A 67 19.37 4.87 -6.96
CA ALA A 67 19.93 6.07 -6.35
C ALA A 67 19.17 7.33 -6.79
N LEU A 68 18.88 7.47 -8.09
CA LEU A 68 18.08 8.58 -8.61
C LEU A 68 16.65 8.59 -8.07
N LEU A 69 16.05 7.41 -7.86
CA LEU A 69 14.71 7.31 -7.28
C LEU A 69 14.70 7.84 -5.84
N LYS A 70 15.69 7.46 -5.02
CA LYS A 70 15.84 7.97 -3.65
C LYS A 70 16.04 9.49 -3.59
N ILE A 71 16.84 10.05 -4.50
CA ILE A 71 17.00 11.51 -4.62
C ILE A 71 15.66 12.17 -4.95
N LYS A 72 14.90 11.60 -5.90
CA LYS A 72 13.58 12.13 -6.26
C LYS A 72 12.60 12.05 -5.10
N GLU A 73 12.62 10.97 -4.34
CA GLU A 73 11.81 10.78 -3.14
C GLU A 73 12.08 11.86 -2.08
N THR A 74 13.35 12.11 -1.73
CA THR A 74 13.68 13.14 -0.73
C THR A 74 13.30 14.55 -1.18
N ILE A 75 13.42 14.87 -2.48
CA ILE A 75 12.95 16.14 -3.04
C ILE A 75 11.43 16.28 -2.88
N LEU A 76 10.66 15.22 -3.17
CA LEU A 76 9.20 15.26 -3.05
C LEU A 76 8.71 15.38 -1.63
N ASN A 77 9.43 14.75 -0.69
CA ASN A 77 9.12 14.85 0.73
C ASN A 77 9.54 16.20 1.34
N GLY A 78 10.22 17.07 0.58
CA GLY A 78 10.75 18.35 1.09
C GLY A 78 11.95 18.17 2.04
N GLU A 79 12.57 16.98 2.02
CA GLU A 79 13.67 16.60 2.91
C GLU A 79 15.05 16.74 2.22
N TRP A 80 15.07 17.22 0.97
CA TRP A 80 16.28 17.31 0.16
C TRP A 80 17.38 18.12 0.84
N ASP A 81 17.08 19.36 1.25
CA ASP A 81 18.10 20.26 1.79
C ASP A 81 18.69 19.69 3.09
N LYS A 82 17.82 19.19 3.97
CA LYS A 82 18.23 18.49 5.19
C LYS A 82 19.14 17.30 4.87
N TRP A 83 18.69 16.38 4.02
CA TRP A 83 19.47 15.21 3.64
C TRP A 83 20.82 15.59 2.98
N TRP A 84 20.83 16.65 2.17
CA TRP A 84 22.01 17.11 1.46
C TRP A 84 23.07 17.72 2.38
N GLU A 85 22.65 18.30 3.50
CA GLU A 85 23.53 18.85 4.54
C GLU A 85 24.03 17.78 5.52
N THR A 86 23.17 16.85 5.96
CA THR A 86 23.51 15.91 7.04
C THR A 86 23.88 14.50 6.58
N GLU A 87 23.47 14.07 5.38
CA GLU A 87 23.56 12.66 4.96
C GLU A 87 24.24 12.41 3.62
N ARG A 88 24.71 13.45 2.90
CA ARG A 88 25.30 13.28 1.56
C ARG A 88 26.46 12.28 1.51
N GLU A 89 27.27 12.23 2.57
CA GLU A 89 28.43 11.32 2.66
C GLU A 89 28.04 9.93 3.17
N ARG A 90 26.79 9.72 3.62
CA ARG A 90 26.35 8.40 4.07
C ARG A 90 26.25 7.47 2.88
N ASN A 91 26.97 6.37 2.96
CA ASN A 91 26.86 5.29 2.01
C ASN A 91 25.45 4.68 2.11
N ILE A 92 24.63 4.87 1.07
CA ILE A 92 23.27 4.33 1.03
C ILE A 92 23.38 2.80 0.94
N LYS A 93 23.22 2.12 2.08
CA LYS A 93 23.02 0.69 2.11
C LYS A 93 21.68 0.40 1.44
N VAL A 94 21.73 -0.13 0.22
CA VAL A 94 20.54 -0.67 -0.45
C VAL A 94 20.32 -2.04 0.15
N ASP A 95 19.30 -2.18 0.98
CA ASP A 95 18.88 -3.49 1.48
C ASP A 95 18.61 -4.44 0.30
N LYS A 96 18.78 -5.74 0.53
CA LYS A 96 18.47 -6.76 -0.47
C LYS A 96 17.04 -6.53 -0.97
N TYR A 97 16.89 -6.42 -2.29
CA TYR A 97 15.61 -6.23 -2.95
C TYR A 97 14.60 -7.26 -2.41
N LYS A 98 13.57 -6.78 -1.71
CA LYS A 98 12.42 -7.59 -1.35
C LYS A 98 11.48 -7.60 -2.54
N PRO A 99 11.22 -8.74 -3.18
CA PRO A 99 10.23 -8.78 -4.25
C PRO A 99 8.87 -8.35 -3.69
N PRO A 100 8.02 -7.69 -4.51
CA PRO A 100 6.66 -7.41 -4.11
C PRO A 100 5.97 -8.73 -3.70
N LEU A 101 5.11 -8.66 -2.70
CA LEU A 101 4.35 -9.82 -2.24
C LEU A 101 3.61 -10.43 -3.45
N PRO A 102 3.78 -11.73 -3.73
CA PRO A 102 3.05 -12.36 -4.82
C PRO A 102 1.55 -12.30 -4.54
N ALA A 103 0.74 -12.29 -5.60
CA ALA A 103 -0.72 -12.25 -5.48
C ALA A 103 -1.28 -13.35 -4.56
N SER A 104 -0.58 -14.49 -4.43
CA SER A 104 -0.92 -15.57 -3.49
C SER A 104 -0.88 -15.15 -2.02
N CYS A 105 -0.04 -14.18 -1.64
CA CYS A 105 0.01 -13.64 -0.28
C CYS A 105 -1.25 -12.84 0.08
N PHE A 106 -1.94 -12.27 -0.91
CA PHE A 106 -3.25 -11.60 -0.71
C PHE A 106 -4.43 -12.57 -0.73
N LYS A 107 -4.22 -13.80 -1.22
CA LYS A 107 -5.21 -14.89 -1.20
C LYS A 107 -5.21 -15.68 0.09
N LYS A 108 -4.15 -15.55 0.90
CA LYS A 108 -4.25 -15.91 2.29
C LYS A 108 -5.26 -14.92 2.85
N GLU A 109 -6.48 -15.38 3.10
CA GLU A 109 -7.31 -14.76 4.12
C GLU A 109 -6.33 -14.49 5.25
N ALA A 110 -6.17 -13.21 5.62
CA ALA A 110 -5.52 -12.91 6.88
C ALA A 110 -6.20 -13.86 7.84
N GLU A 111 -5.46 -14.79 8.45
CA GLU A 111 -6.00 -15.57 9.55
C GLU A 111 -6.55 -14.48 10.45
N ILE A 112 -7.87 -14.29 10.39
CA ILE A 112 -8.59 -13.33 11.20
C ILE A 112 -8.23 -13.89 12.54
N SER A 113 -7.26 -13.26 13.21
CA SER A 113 -6.79 -13.72 14.52
C SER A 113 -8.08 -13.93 15.27
N PRO A 114 -8.40 -15.20 15.63
CA PRO A 114 -9.76 -15.63 15.92
C PRO A 114 -10.31 -14.59 16.84
N LEU A 115 -11.28 -13.80 16.34
CA LEU A 115 -11.71 -12.50 16.86
C LEU A 115 -11.44 -12.53 18.34
N ILE A 116 -10.29 -11.98 18.78
CA ILE A 116 -9.83 -12.38 20.12
C ILE A 116 -10.87 -11.75 21.01
N GLU A 117 -11.75 -12.58 21.57
CA GLU A 117 -12.70 -12.25 22.61
C GLU A 117 -11.86 -12.02 23.86
N VAL A 118 -10.98 -11.01 23.80
CA VAL A 118 -10.21 -10.56 24.94
C VAL A 118 -11.23 -9.92 25.84
N THR A 119 -11.70 -10.69 26.82
CA THR A 119 -12.40 -10.11 27.94
C THR A 119 -11.43 -9.16 28.62
N ILE A 120 -11.79 -7.88 28.72
CA ILE A 120 -10.94 -6.87 29.37
C ILE A 120 -10.64 -7.35 30.79
N PRO A 121 -9.37 -7.51 31.20
CA PRO A 121 -9.03 -8.04 32.52
C PRO A 121 -9.66 -7.26 33.68
N ALA A 122 -9.92 -5.96 33.48
CA ALA A 122 -10.63 -5.12 34.43
C ALA A 122 -12.09 -5.54 34.69
N PHE A 123 -12.69 -6.38 33.83
CA PHE A 123 -14.04 -6.93 34.03
C PHE A 123 -14.05 -8.21 34.88
N ILE A 124 -12.90 -8.87 35.04
CA ILE A 124 -12.78 -10.10 35.84
C ILE A 124 -11.52 -9.98 36.70
N GLY A 125 -11.68 -9.48 37.92
CA GLY A 125 -10.57 -9.27 38.85
C GLY A 125 -10.97 -8.60 40.15
N PRO A 126 -10.04 -8.42 41.09
CA PRO A 126 -10.31 -7.82 42.42
C PRO A 126 -10.80 -6.38 42.35
N ASP A 127 -10.57 -5.71 41.23
CA ASP A 127 -10.90 -4.31 40.98
C ASP A 127 -12.20 -4.10 40.19
N GLN A 128 -12.95 -5.17 39.91
CA GLN A 128 -14.17 -5.15 39.09
C GLN A 128 -15.25 -4.18 39.58
N ASP A 129 -15.29 -3.91 40.90
CA ASP A 129 -16.29 -3.06 41.53
C ASP A 129 -15.89 -1.57 41.57
N LYS A 130 -14.74 -1.21 40.98
CA LYS A 130 -14.29 0.18 40.97
C LYS A 130 -15.13 1.03 40.01
N PRO A 131 -15.46 2.30 40.36
CA PRO A 131 -16.32 3.16 39.55
C PRO A 131 -15.85 3.37 38.10
N TRP A 132 -14.54 3.37 37.87
CA TRP A 132 -13.96 3.54 36.54
C TRP A 132 -14.19 2.33 35.61
N VAL A 133 -14.41 1.13 36.17
CA VAL A 133 -14.75 -0.08 35.39
C VAL A 133 -16.13 0.05 34.75
N GLY A 134 -17.09 0.70 35.44
CA GLY A 134 -18.41 1.00 34.88
C GLY A 134 -18.35 1.95 33.68
N VAL A 135 -17.42 2.90 33.69
CA VAL A 135 -17.18 3.80 32.54
C VAL A 135 -16.60 3.02 31.37
N LEU A 136 -15.64 2.13 31.61
CA LEU A 136 -15.08 1.26 30.57
C LEU A 136 -16.14 0.36 29.93
N ARG A 137 -17.05 -0.21 30.73
CA ARG A 137 -18.14 -1.07 30.23
C ARG A 137 -19.05 -0.30 29.27
N LYS A 138 -19.44 0.93 29.62
CA LYS A 138 -20.21 1.82 28.74
C LYS A 138 -19.48 2.17 27.45
N LEU A 139 -18.17 2.42 27.53
CA LEU A 139 -17.37 2.73 26.33
C LEU A 139 -17.25 1.54 25.38
N THR A 140 -17.17 0.31 25.90
CA THR A 140 -17.15 -0.90 25.06
C THR A 140 -18.49 -1.21 24.41
N GLU A 141 -19.61 -0.87 25.06
CA GLU A 141 -20.96 -1.06 24.51
C GLU A 141 -21.24 -0.12 23.32
N VAL A 142 -20.65 1.07 23.31
CA VAL A 142 -20.88 2.10 22.26
C VAL A 142 -20.20 1.75 20.93
N GLY A 143 -19.28 0.78 20.90
CA GLY A 143 -18.51 0.40 19.71
C GLY A 143 -19.21 -0.50 18.67
N TYR A 144 -20.49 -0.84 18.86
CA TYR A 144 -21.22 -1.81 18.02
C TYR A 144 -22.43 -1.23 17.25
N TYR A 145 -22.38 0.04 16.84
CA TYR A 145 -23.32 0.63 15.88
C TYR A 145 -22.64 1.06 14.58
#